data_AF-A0A9X3N0Q9-F1
#
_entry.id   AF-A0A9X3N0Q9-F1
#
_cell.length_a   1.000
_cell.length_b   1.000
_cell.length_c   1.000
_cell.angle_alpha   90.00
_cell.angle_beta   90.00
_cell.angle_gamma   90.00
#
_symmetry.space_group_name_H-M   'P 1'
#
loop_
_entity.id
_entity.type
_entity.pdbx_description
1 polymer ?
#
loop_
_entity_poly.entity_id
_entity_poly.type
_entity_poly.pdbx_seq_one_letter_code
_entity_poly.pdbx_strand_id
1 'polypeptide(L)'
;MPSKRLLAVALATAAAIPAGRAAADVNAGSETAVGGPVSATLTWDAGDGPRNMRLAIARNGVTGLDRTIPQTCGEQCSRFSNDADTFAVRDLDGDGEDEVVLRVNSSEPCCFALGIFDYQPATGTYREFVRVSESSVDIADLNRDGRPDLKTSDSRIDGGPVRIFQYTRNDTGVTLDDVTRRFPGQIREDARFAKTLFASGRRPDPESARSYVSEYVADEFLLGRGQAGLKELDQQRLRGVLGKPKEAKAFRRSLLRKLDRFGYR
;
A
#
# COMPACT_ATOMS: atom_id res chain seq x y z
N MET A 1 51.28 54.87 -22.25
CA MET A 1 50.17 54.40 -23.12
C MET A 1 49.33 53.43 -22.30
N PRO A 2 48.06 53.75 -22.00
CA PRO A 2 47.28 53.00 -21.01
C PRO A 2 46.69 51.72 -21.60
N SER A 3 46.93 50.58 -20.94
CA SER A 3 46.32 49.29 -21.29
C SER A 3 44.85 49.28 -20.86
N LYS A 4 43.94 49.13 -21.82
CA LYS A 4 42.51 48.94 -21.58
C LYS A 4 42.29 47.63 -20.80
N ARG A 5 41.75 47.72 -19.58
CA ARG A 5 41.21 46.58 -18.85
C ARG A 5 39.84 46.22 -19.44
N LEU A 6 39.73 45.04 -20.03
CA LEU A 6 38.46 44.45 -20.45
C LEU A 6 37.72 43.96 -19.20
N LEU A 7 36.58 44.58 -18.88
CA LEU A 7 35.60 44.02 -17.95
C LEU A 7 34.90 42.84 -18.64
N ALA A 8 35.12 41.62 -18.14
CA ALA A 8 34.28 40.48 -18.48
C ALA A 8 32.97 40.59 -17.69
N VAL A 9 31.87 40.88 -18.39
CA VAL A 9 30.52 40.77 -17.83
C VAL A 9 30.16 39.29 -17.81
N ALA A 10 30.19 38.66 -16.63
CA ALA A 10 29.65 37.33 -16.44
C ALA A 10 28.12 37.42 -16.44
N LEU A 11 27.47 37.04 -17.55
CA LEU A 11 26.04 36.73 -17.54
C LEU A 11 25.84 35.46 -16.72
N ALA A 12 25.36 35.60 -15.49
CA ALA A 12 24.79 34.49 -14.75
C ALA A 12 23.46 34.12 -15.40
N THR A 13 23.45 33.06 -16.20
CA THR A 13 22.21 32.40 -16.62
C THR A 13 21.59 31.77 -15.38
N ALA A 14 20.57 32.42 -14.83
CA ALA A 14 19.68 31.79 -13.87
C ALA A 14 19.02 30.60 -14.57
N ALA A 15 19.50 29.39 -14.28
CA ALA A 15 18.80 28.18 -14.65
C ALA A 15 17.45 28.22 -13.93
N ALA A 16 16.38 28.44 -14.69
CA ALA A 16 15.03 28.30 -14.19
C ALA A 16 14.89 26.87 -13.69
N ILE A 17 14.79 26.71 -12.37
CA ILE A 17 14.32 25.47 -11.76
C ILE A 17 12.94 25.22 -12.39
N PRO A 18 12.70 24.09 -13.06
CA PRO A 18 11.37 23.82 -13.57
C PRO A 18 10.41 23.83 -12.38
N ALA A 19 9.48 24.78 -12.39
CA ALA A 19 8.36 24.81 -11.46
C ALA A 19 7.70 23.43 -11.50
N GLY A 20 7.41 22.87 -10.32
CA GLY A 20 6.78 21.57 -10.19
C GLY A 20 5.57 21.47 -11.13
N ARG A 21 5.44 20.34 -11.83
CA ARG A 21 4.24 20.05 -12.62
C ARG A 21 3.05 20.18 -11.66
N ALA A 22 2.16 21.13 -11.93
CA ALA A 22 0.87 21.20 -11.26
C ALA A 22 0.20 19.83 -11.37
N ALA A 23 -0.35 19.35 -10.27
CA ALA A 23 -1.18 18.16 -10.27
C ALA A 23 -2.31 18.36 -11.31
N ALA A 24 -2.60 17.32 -12.09
CA ALA A 24 -3.49 17.45 -13.23
C ALA A 24 -4.93 17.75 -12.76
N ASP A 25 -5.53 18.82 -13.27
CA ASP A 25 -6.94 19.15 -13.02
C ASP A 25 -7.83 17.96 -13.43
N VAL A 26 -8.66 17.48 -12.49
CA VAL A 26 -9.63 16.41 -12.71
C VAL A 26 -11.00 17.05 -12.94
N ASN A 27 -11.76 16.56 -13.93
CA ASN A 27 -13.14 17.00 -14.13
C ASN A 27 -14.07 16.39 -13.05
N ALA A 28 -15.19 17.06 -12.81
CA ALA A 28 -16.26 16.51 -12.00
C ALA A 28 -16.76 15.19 -12.62
N GLY A 29 -17.15 14.23 -11.78
CA GLY A 29 -17.51 12.91 -12.25
C GLY A 29 -18.28 12.09 -11.23
N SER A 30 -18.72 10.93 -11.71
CA SER A 30 -19.45 9.93 -10.93
C SER A 30 -19.07 8.55 -11.42
N GLU A 31 -18.94 7.62 -10.49
CA GLU A 31 -18.74 6.20 -10.74
C GLU A 31 -19.77 5.41 -9.93
N THR A 32 -20.31 4.34 -10.50
CA THR A 32 -21.27 3.47 -9.81
C THR A 32 -20.83 2.03 -9.96
N ALA A 33 -20.74 1.33 -8.83
CA ALA A 33 -20.47 -0.09 -8.73
C ALA A 33 -21.69 -0.80 -8.13
N VAL A 34 -21.96 -2.01 -8.61
CA VAL A 34 -23.14 -2.81 -8.23
C VAL A 34 -22.73 -4.25 -8.00
N GLY A 35 -23.26 -4.85 -6.94
CA GLY A 35 -23.18 -6.28 -6.64
C GLY A 35 -24.46 -6.69 -5.92
N GLY A 36 -25.10 -7.77 -6.38
CA GLY A 36 -26.33 -8.27 -5.76
C GLY A 36 -27.39 -7.17 -5.56
N PRO A 37 -27.89 -6.97 -4.31
CA PRO A 37 -28.84 -5.90 -4.00
C PRO A 37 -28.18 -4.53 -3.71
N VAL A 38 -26.85 -4.45 -3.70
CA VAL A 38 -26.08 -3.28 -3.28
C VAL A 38 -25.63 -2.46 -4.49
N SER A 39 -25.89 -1.16 -4.45
CA SER A 39 -25.40 -0.18 -5.42
C SER A 39 -24.69 0.93 -4.68
N ALA A 40 -23.46 1.24 -5.08
CA ALA A 40 -22.65 2.30 -4.51
C ALA A 40 -22.29 3.31 -5.59
N THR A 41 -22.51 4.59 -5.31
CA THR A 41 -22.19 5.71 -6.21
C THR A 41 -21.22 6.64 -5.54
N LEU A 42 -20.06 6.85 -6.17
CA LEU A 42 -19.03 7.78 -5.77
C LEU A 42 -19.09 9.01 -6.69
N THR A 43 -19.24 10.20 -6.14
CA THR A 43 -19.26 11.46 -6.91
C THR A 43 -18.19 12.42 -6.44
N TRP A 44 -17.63 13.22 -7.35
CA TRP A 44 -16.62 14.23 -7.04
C TRP A 44 -16.75 15.47 -7.91
N ASP A 45 -16.30 16.59 -7.38
CA ASP A 45 -16.23 17.88 -8.06
C ASP A 45 -14.91 18.04 -8.82
N ALA A 46 -14.90 18.97 -9.78
CA ALA A 46 -13.70 19.32 -10.53
C ALA A 46 -12.68 20.07 -9.65
N GLY A 47 -11.39 19.90 -9.94
CA GLY A 47 -10.32 20.67 -9.33
C GLY A 47 -8.97 19.96 -9.36
N ASP A 48 -8.05 20.49 -8.56
CA ASP A 48 -6.74 19.88 -8.33
C ASP A 48 -6.90 18.59 -7.49
N GLY A 49 -7.13 17.46 -8.16
CA GLY A 49 -7.65 16.23 -7.57
C GLY A 49 -9.18 16.19 -7.44
N PRO A 50 -9.79 15.00 -7.22
CA PRO A 50 -11.22 14.88 -6.94
C PRO A 50 -11.58 15.58 -5.62
N ARG A 51 -12.44 16.60 -5.69
CA ARG A 51 -12.88 17.38 -4.52
C ARG A 51 -14.26 16.96 -4.05
N ASN A 52 -14.55 17.21 -2.78
CA ASN A 52 -15.87 16.97 -2.17
C ASN A 52 -16.43 15.56 -2.43
N MET A 53 -15.54 14.55 -2.42
CA MET A 53 -15.92 13.17 -2.69
C MET A 53 -17.07 12.73 -1.80
N ARG A 54 -18.13 12.18 -2.39
CA ARG A 54 -19.34 11.73 -1.69
C ARG A 54 -19.64 10.30 -2.09
N LEU A 55 -19.88 9.46 -1.09
CA LEU A 55 -20.25 8.06 -1.27
C LEU A 55 -21.71 7.89 -0.83
N ALA A 56 -22.54 7.44 -1.76
CA ALA A 56 -23.89 6.99 -1.51
C ALA A 56 -23.96 5.47 -1.70
N ILE A 57 -24.52 4.75 -0.73
CA ILE A 57 -24.73 3.30 -0.82
C ILE A 57 -26.21 3.01 -0.58
N ALA A 58 -26.80 2.28 -1.52
CA ALA A 58 -28.18 1.84 -1.48
C ALA A 58 -28.28 0.32 -1.53
N ARG A 59 -29.22 -0.24 -0.79
CA ARG A 59 -29.60 -1.66 -0.84
C ARG A 59 -31.03 -1.78 -1.31
N ASN A 60 -31.30 -2.51 -2.38
CA ASN A 60 -32.63 -2.59 -3.01
C ASN A 60 -33.25 -1.20 -3.27
N GLY A 61 -32.42 -0.24 -3.68
CA GLY A 61 -32.84 1.15 -3.93
C GLY A 61 -33.06 2.01 -2.68
N VAL A 62 -32.90 1.46 -1.47
CA VAL A 62 -32.99 2.22 -0.21
C VAL A 62 -31.60 2.67 0.22
N THR A 63 -31.37 3.99 0.30
CA THR A 63 -30.10 4.58 0.73
C THR A 63 -29.86 4.32 2.22
N GLY A 64 -28.76 3.63 2.53
CA GLY A 64 -28.31 3.35 3.90
C GLY A 64 -27.05 4.12 4.31
N LEU A 65 -26.36 4.74 3.34
CA LEU A 65 -25.24 5.66 3.55
C LEU A 65 -25.31 6.75 2.48
N ASP A 66 -25.14 8.00 2.88
CA ASP A 66 -24.92 9.10 1.93
C ASP A 66 -24.16 10.23 2.63
N ARG A 67 -22.84 10.31 2.39
CA ARG A 67 -21.99 11.29 3.05
C ARG A 67 -20.75 11.62 2.25
N THR A 68 -20.20 12.79 2.55
CA THR A 68 -18.86 13.16 2.09
C THR A 68 -17.84 12.21 2.73
N ILE A 69 -17.00 11.60 1.91
CA ILE A 69 -15.80 10.92 2.39
C ILE A 69 -14.77 12.02 2.65
N PRO A 70 -14.28 12.17 3.91
CA PRO A 70 -13.31 13.20 4.24
C PRO A 70 -12.17 13.17 3.24
N GLN A 71 -11.68 14.34 2.83
CA GLN A 71 -10.53 14.46 1.96
C GLN A 71 -9.37 13.71 2.62
N THR A 72 -9.11 12.49 2.16
CA THR A 72 -7.91 11.77 2.52
C THR A 72 -6.76 12.26 1.68
N CYS A 73 -6.91 13.14 0.69
CA CYS A 73 -5.76 13.69 -0.03
C CYS A 73 -5.66 15.23 0.06
N GLY A 74 -4.59 15.73 0.67
CA GLY A 74 -3.98 17.03 0.42
C GLY A 74 -3.30 17.13 -0.96
N GLU A 75 -2.38 18.09 -1.11
CA GLU A 75 -1.83 18.64 -2.38
C GLU A 75 -1.24 17.63 -3.41
N GLN A 76 -1.15 16.34 -3.11
CA GLN A 76 -0.56 15.32 -4.00
C GLN A 76 -1.57 14.34 -4.61
N CYS A 77 -2.83 14.72 -4.72
CA CYS A 77 -3.91 13.88 -5.28
C CYS A 77 -3.84 13.66 -6.82
N SER A 78 -2.66 13.82 -7.43
CA SER A 78 -2.42 13.73 -8.88
C SER A 78 -2.51 12.33 -9.50
N ARG A 79 -2.88 11.30 -8.71
CA ARG A 79 -2.95 9.90 -9.14
C ARG A 79 -4.24 9.22 -8.65
N PHE A 80 -5.38 9.82 -8.94
CA PHE A 80 -6.62 9.06 -8.97
C PHE A 80 -6.54 8.13 -10.19
N SER A 81 -6.22 6.85 -9.96
CA SER A 81 -6.30 5.82 -10.99
C SER A 81 -7.70 5.21 -10.92
N ASN A 82 -8.51 5.41 -11.95
CA ASN A 82 -9.82 4.78 -12.14
C ASN A 82 -9.66 3.30 -12.54
N ASP A 83 -8.81 2.57 -11.83
CA ASP A 83 -8.70 1.13 -11.99
C ASP A 83 -9.85 0.48 -11.21
N ALA A 84 -10.43 -0.59 -11.75
CA ALA A 84 -11.57 -1.33 -11.16
C ALA A 84 -11.30 -1.87 -9.73
N ASP A 85 -10.06 -1.78 -9.26
CA ASP A 85 -9.62 -2.20 -7.93
C ASP A 85 -9.71 -1.07 -6.89
N THR A 86 -9.99 0.17 -7.30
CA THR A 86 -10.06 1.34 -6.41
C THR A 86 -11.47 1.53 -5.83
N PHE A 87 -12.52 1.13 -6.55
CA PHE A 87 -13.90 1.19 -6.09
C PHE A 87 -14.68 -0.03 -6.61
N ALA A 88 -15.26 -0.81 -5.70
CA ALA A 88 -15.94 -2.05 -6.05
C ALA A 88 -17.09 -2.37 -5.10
N VAL A 89 -18.04 -3.18 -5.56
CA VAL A 89 -19.05 -3.85 -4.73
C VAL A 89 -18.89 -5.34 -4.93
N ARG A 90 -18.54 -6.08 -3.88
CA ARG A 90 -18.32 -7.53 -3.91
C ARG A 90 -18.38 -8.14 -2.51
N ASP A 91 -18.84 -9.38 -2.44
CA ASP A 91 -18.84 -10.23 -1.26
C ASP A 91 -17.39 -10.60 -0.85
N LEU A 92 -16.95 -10.07 0.30
CA LEU A 92 -15.58 -10.28 0.80
C LEU A 92 -15.48 -11.45 1.78
N ASP A 93 -16.55 -11.79 2.48
CA ASP A 93 -16.59 -12.86 3.47
C ASP A 93 -17.48 -14.05 3.08
N GLY A 94 -17.95 -14.11 1.84
CA GLY A 94 -18.70 -15.22 1.27
C GLY A 94 -20.06 -15.46 1.93
N ASP A 95 -20.68 -14.43 2.51
CA ASP A 95 -21.99 -14.53 3.17
C ASP A 95 -23.18 -14.23 2.24
N GLY A 96 -22.90 -13.78 1.01
CA GLY A 96 -23.88 -13.42 -0.01
C GLY A 96 -24.42 -11.99 0.07
N GLU A 97 -23.94 -11.16 1.00
CA GLU A 97 -24.19 -9.72 1.07
C GLU A 97 -22.92 -8.97 0.64
N ASP A 98 -22.97 -8.29 -0.50
CA ASP A 98 -21.78 -7.62 -1.03
C ASP A 98 -21.35 -6.42 -0.17
N GLU A 99 -20.06 -6.33 0.15
CA GLU A 99 -19.44 -5.13 0.72
C GLU A 99 -19.09 -4.09 -0.36
N VAL A 100 -19.08 -2.82 0.04
CA VAL A 100 -18.50 -1.75 -0.79
C VAL A 100 -17.05 -1.52 -0.38
N VAL A 101 -16.15 -1.59 -1.35
CA VAL A 101 -14.74 -1.32 -1.17
C VAL A 101 -14.39 0.01 -1.82
N LEU A 102 -13.72 0.87 -1.06
CA LEU A 102 -13.21 2.14 -1.55
C LEU A 102 -11.76 2.32 -1.09
N ARG A 103 -10.85 2.37 -2.04
CA ARG A 103 -9.44 2.71 -1.84
C ARG A 103 -9.24 4.17 -2.23
N VAL A 104 -8.69 4.97 -1.33
CA VAL A 104 -8.41 6.40 -1.59
C VAL A 104 -6.99 6.74 -1.15
N ASN A 105 -6.36 7.69 -1.82
CA ASN A 105 -5.04 8.18 -1.41
C ASN A 105 -5.16 8.94 -0.07
N SER A 106 -4.23 8.69 0.85
CA SER A 106 -4.14 9.33 2.18
C SER A 106 -2.98 10.34 2.25
N SER A 107 -3.22 11.54 2.78
CA SER A 107 -2.27 12.65 2.70
C SER A 107 -1.32 12.72 3.84
N GLU A 108 -1.70 12.34 5.06
CA GLU A 108 -0.75 12.20 6.17
C GLU A 108 -1.26 11.28 7.30
N PRO A 109 -0.37 10.48 7.91
CA PRO A 109 0.89 10.00 7.33
C PRO A 109 0.59 9.07 6.14
N CYS A 110 1.44 9.12 5.12
CA CYS A 110 1.21 8.67 3.74
C CYS A 110 0.41 7.37 3.52
N CYS A 111 -0.25 7.35 2.34
CA CYS A 111 -0.26 6.29 1.31
C CYS A 111 -1.68 5.99 0.81
N PHE A 112 -2.34 4.95 1.33
CA PHE A 112 -3.67 4.55 0.91
C PHE A 112 -4.56 4.28 2.13
N ALA A 113 -5.80 4.76 2.11
CA ALA A 113 -6.84 4.32 3.02
C ALA A 113 -7.76 3.35 2.28
N LEU A 114 -8.00 2.20 2.89
CA LEU A 114 -9.00 1.23 2.46
C LEU A 114 -10.22 1.38 3.37
N GLY A 115 -11.32 1.82 2.80
CA GLY A 115 -12.65 1.76 3.42
C GLY A 115 -13.39 0.53 2.92
N ILE A 116 -13.91 -0.26 3.86
CA ILE A 116 -14.85 -1.34 3.57
C ILE A 116 -16.16 -0.98 4.26
N PHE A 117 -17.25 -0.93 3.50
CA PHE A 117 -18.57 -0.58 4.01
C PHE A 117 -19.48 -1.78 3.95
N ASP A 118 -20.05 -2.09 5.11
CA ASP A 118 -20.67 -3.35 5.36
C ASP A 118 -22.10 -3.12 5.92
N TYR A 119 -23.08 -3.88 5.42
CA TYR A 119 -24.48 -3.62 5.78
C TYR A 119 -24.76 -4.04 7.23
N GLN A 120 -25.54 -3.21 7.93
CA GLN A 120 -25.97 -3.43 9.32
C GLN A 120 -27.49 -3.63 9.34
N PRO A 121 -27.98 -4.88 9.34
CA PRO A 121 -29.42 -5.16 9.27
C PRO A 121 -30.24 -4.52 10.40
N ALA A 122 -29.66 -4.39 11.59
CA ALA A 122 -30.32 -3.84 12.76
C ALA A 122 -30.69 -2.36 12.63
N THR A 123 -29.92 -1.59 11.86
CA THR A 123 -30.13 -0.14 11.66
C THR A 123 -30.55 0.21 10.25
N GLY A 124 -30.42 -0.72 9.29
CA GLY A 124 -30.64 -0.46 7.87
C GLY A 124 -29.59 0.46 7.26
N THR A 125 -28.42 0.61 7.89
CA THR A 125 -27.34 1.50 7.45
C THR A 125 -26.07 0.71 7.12
N TYR A 126 -25.04 1.39 6.62
CA TYR A 126 -23.71 0.79 6.46
C TYR A 126 -22.76 1.25 7.57
N ARG A 127 -21.96 0.30 8.07
CA ARG A 127 -20.81 0.58 8.94
C ARG A 127 -19.57 0.70 8.07
N GLU A 128 -18.69 1.64 8.42
CA GLU A 128 -17.39 1.77 7.80
C GLU A 128 -16.32 1.08 8.65
N PHE A 129 -15.54 0.21 8.01
CA PHE A 129 -14.29 -0.33 8.52
C PHE A 129 -13.13 0.33 7.74
N VAL A 130 -12.35 1.18 8.41
CA VAL A 130 -11.20 1.86 7.79
C VAL A 130 -9.90 1.18 8.21
N ARG A 131 -9.05 0.89 7.24
CA ARG A 131 -7.64 0.57 7.47
C ARG A 131 -6.74 1.49 6.65
N VAL A 132 -5.85 2.21 7.34
CA VAL A 132 -4.76 2.94 6.70
C VAL A 132 -3.63 1.95 6.41
N SER A 133 -3.16 1.93 5.16
CA SER A 133 -2.03 1.13 4.72
C SER A 133 -0.96 2.04 4.12
N GLU A 134 0.29 1.83 4.54
CA GLU A 134 1.46 2.48 3.97
C GLU A 134 1.84 1.93 2.57
N SER A 135 1.14 0.88 2.11
CA SER A 135 1.33 0.28 0.79
C SER A 135 0.00 0.08 0.07
N SER A 136 0.05 -0.14 -1.25
CA SER A 136 -1.14 -0.51 -2.02
C SER A 136 -1.76 -1.79 -1.46
N VAL A 137 -3.08 -1.89 -1.61
CA VAL A 137 -3.83 -3.10 -1.30
C VAL A 137 -4.39 -3.66 -2.60
N ASP A 138 -4.07 -4.90 -2.88
CA ASP A 138 -4.59 -5.66 -4.00
C ASP A 138 -5.67 -6.62 -3.49
N ILE A 139 -6.81 -6.67 -4.16
CA ILE A 139 -7.97 -7.46 -3.73
C ILE A 139 -8.33 -8.47 -4.83
N ALA A 140 -8.02 -9.73 -4.57
CA ALA A 140 -8.24 -10.82 -5.52
C ALA A 140 -8.37 -12.15 -4.79
N ASP A 141 -9.07 -13.11 -5.39
CA ASP A 141 -9.11 -14.49 -4.90
C ASP A 141 -7.78 -15.19 -5.25
N LEU A 142 -6.81 -15.16 -4.33
CA LEU A 142 -5.44 -15.60 -4.58
C LEU A 142 -5.28 -17.12 -4.45
N ASN A 143 -6.18 -17.78 -3.71
CA ASN A 143 -6.18 -19.22 -3.49
C ASN A 143 -7.28 -19.98 -4.27
N ARG A 144 -8.17 -19.27 -4.96
CA ARG A 144 -9.33 -19.79 -5.69
C ARG A 144 -10.37 -20.46 -4.79
N ASP A 145 -10.58 -19.94 -3.58
CA ASP A 145 -11.59 -20.43 -2.65
C ASP A 145 -12.95 -19.73 -2.79
N GLY A 146 -13.05 -18.77 -3.71
CA GLY A 146 -14.26 -17.98 -3.95
C GLY A 146 -14.40 -16.77 -3.04
N ARG A 147 -13.46 -16.51 -2.11
CA ARG A 147 -13.42 -15.34 -1.24
C ARG A 147 -12.22 -14.46 -1.60
N PRO A 148 -12.40 -13.16 -1.84
CA PRO A 148 -11.29 -12.27 -2.11
C PRO A 148 -10.32 -12.14 -0.93
N ASP A 149 -9.03 -12.19 -1.23
CA ASP A 149 -7.93 -11.91 -0.31
C ASP A 149 -7.41 -10.49 -0.49
N LEU A 150 -6.99 -9.86 0.61
CA LEU A 150 -6.38 -8.54 0.63
C LEU A 150 -4.86 -8.67 0.79
N LYS A 151 -4.12 -8.51 -0.30
CA LYS A 151 -2.65 -8.53 -0.32
C LYS A 151 -2.09 -7.12 -0.14
N THR A 152 -1.10 -7.00 0.72
CA THR A 152 -0.41 -5.73 1.06
C THR A 152 1.05 -6.02 1.44
N SER A 153 1.81 -4.98 1.77
CA SER A 153 3.19 -5.07 2.25
C SER A 153 3.31 -4.55 3.68
N ASP A 154 4.12 -5.23 4.50
CA ASP A 154 4.38 -4.85 5.89
C ASP A 154 5.47 -3.78 6.00
N SER A 155 5.07 -2.51 5.96
CA SER A 155 6.01 -1.37 6.04
C SER A 155 6.82 -1.28 7.35
N ARG A 156 6.45 -2.04 8.38
CA ARG A 156 7.21 -2.09 9.64
C ARG A 156 8.56 -2.82 9.46
N ILE A 157 8.67 -3.64 8.42
CA ILE A 157 9.91 -4.30 7.98
C ILE A 157 10.36 -3.64 6.67
N ASP A 158 11.60 -3.16 6.65
CA ASP A 158 12.20 -2.54 5.46
C ASP A 158 12.11 -3.52 4.27
N GLY A 159 11.79 -3.02 3.07
CA GLY A 159 11.50 -3.83 1.89
C GLY A 159 10.03 -4.28 1.75
N GLY A 160 9.27 -4.34 2.85
CA GLY A 160 7.82 -4.53 2.80
C GLY A 160 7.39 -5.95 2.43
N PRO A 161 7.76 -6.98 3.22
CA PRO A 161 7.37 -8.36 2.97
C PRO A 161 5.86 -8.52 2.91
N VAL A 162 5.41 -9.47 2.09
CA VAL A 162 4.00 -9.70 1.82
C VAL A 162 3.19 -9.98 3.09
N ARG A 163 1.99 -9.39 3.14
CA ARG A 163 0.93 -9.76 4.07
C ARG A 163 -0.36 -9.97 3.31
N ILE A 164 -1.10 -11.00 3.70
CA ILE A 164 -2.39 -11.34 3.09
C ILE A 164 -3.40 -11.44 4.21
N PHE A 165 -4.50 -10.72 4.06
CA PHE A 165 -5.59 -10.65 5.01
C PHE A 165 -6.87 -11.16 4.40
N GLN A 166 -7.69 -11.83 5.22
CA GLN A 166 -9.05 -12.20 4.85
C GLN A 166 -10.01 -11.28 5.62
N TYR A 167 -10.99 -10.72 4.92
CA TYR A 167 -12.09 -10.00 5.55
C TYR A 167 -13.03 -11.03 6.19
N THR A 168 -13.42 -10.79 7.43
CA THR A 168 -14.29 -11.71 8.15
C THR A 168 -15.25 -10.94 9.04
N ARG A 169 -16.53 -11.22 8.87
CA ARG A 169 -17.58 -10.86 9.81
C ARG A 169 -17.79 -11.99 10.81
N ASN A 170 -17.92 -11.63 12.08
CA ASN A 170 -18.31 -12.50 13.16
C ASN A 170 -19.31 -11.77 14.09
N ASP A 171 -19.82 -12.47 15.11
CA ASP A 171 -20.81 -11.93 16.04
C ASP A 171 -20.35 -10.64 16.77
N THR A 172 -19.03 -10.43 16.89
CA THR A 172 -18.44 -9.27 17.58
C THR A 172 -18.10 -8.11 16.66
N GLY A 173 -18.21 -8.29 15.35
CA GLY A 173 -17.92 -7.26 14.35
C GLY A 173 -17.14 -7.81 13.16
N VAL A 174 -16.29 -6.95 12.60
CA VAL A 174 -15.52 -7.23 11.39
C VAL A 174 -14.03 -7.17 11.72
N THR A 175 -13.28 -8.12 11.17
CA THR A 175 -11.82 -8.20 11.29
C THR A 175 -11.16 -8.38 9.94
N LEU A 176 -9.87 -8.00 9.88
CA LEU A 176 -8.96 -8.41 8.81
C LEU A 176 -7.98 -9.41 9.41
N ASP A 177 -8.24 -10.69 9.18
CA ASP A 177 -7.48 -11.79 9.77
C ASP A 177 -6.21 -12.01 8.96
N ASP A 178 -5.05 -11.99 9.60
CA ASP A 178 -3.78 -12.29 8.94
C ASP A 178 -3.70 -13.78 8.60
N VAL A 179 -3.86 -14.08 7.31
CA VAL A 179 -3.84 -15.41 6.74
C VAL A 179 -2.57 -15.67 5.92
N THR A 180 -1.57 -14.77 5.96
CA THR A 180 -0.37 -14.79 5.10
C THR A 180 0.28 -16.17 4.98
N ARG A 181 0.42 -16.89 6.10
CA ARG A 181 1.06 -18.23 6.14
C ARG A 181 0.29 -19.31 5.37
N ARG A 182 -0.98 -19.09 5.04
CA ARG A 182 -1.79 -19.98 4.18
C ARG A 182 -1.45 -19.84 2.69
N PHE A 183 -0.63 -18.86 2.31
CA PHE A 183 -0.26 -18.54 0.92
C PHE A 183 1.25 -18.74 0.65
N PRO A 184 1.80 -19.96 0.83
CA PRO A 184 3.23 -20.19 0.64
C PRO A 184 3.69 -20.02 -0.82
N GLY A 185 2.77 -20.01 -1.79
CA GLY A 185 3.07 -19.63 -3.19
C GLY A 185 3.45 -18.16 -3.29
N GLN A 186 2.57 -17.27 -2.81
CA GLN A 186 2.76 -15.82 -2.81
C GLN A 186 4.03 -15.42 -2.04
N ILE A 187 4.25 -15.98 -0.84
CA ILE A 187 5.46 -15.67 -0.05
C ILE A 187 6.74 -16.09 -0.78
N ARG A 188 6.72 -17.20 -1.53
CA ARG A 188 7.90 -17.61 -2.31
C ARG A 188 8.15 -16.71 -3.52
N GLU A 189 7.09 -16.20 -4.14
CA GLU A 189 7.21 -15.25 -5.25
C GLU A 189 7.79 -13.93 -4.77
N ASP A 190 7.32 -13.42 -3.63
CA ASP A 190 7.83 -12.22 -2.96
C ASP A 190 9.33 -12.36 -2.62
N ALA A 191 9.70 -13.44 -1.92
CA ALA A 191 11.10 -13.71 -1.58
C ALA A 191 12.02 -13.82 -2.82
N ARG A 192 11.53 -14.39 -3.93
CA ARG A 192 12.28 -14.46 -5.20
C ARG A 192 12.42 -13.10 -5.84
N PHE A 193 11.38 -12.27 -5.77
CA PHE A 193 11.39 -10.91 -6.28
C PHE A 193 12.41 -10.05 -5.53
N ALA A 194 12.38 -10.06 -4.19
CA ALA A 194 13.36 -9.39 -3.33
C ALA A 194 14.81 -9.81 -3.69
N LYS A 195 15.02 -11.12 -3.89
CA LYS A 195 16.33 -11.67 -4.28
C LYS A 195 16.76 -11.24 -5.68
N THR A 196 15.82 -11.13 -6.61
CA THR A 196 16.07 -10.69 -7.99
C THR A 196 16.43 -9.21 -8.03
N LEU A 197 15.69 -8.36 -7.31
CA LEU A 197 16.00 -6.94 -7.17
C LEU A 197 17.37 -6.71 -6.52
N PHE A 198 17.69 -7.50 -5.49
CA PHE A 198 19.01 -7.45 -4.87
C PHE A 198 20.14 -7.83 -5.85
N ALA A 199 19.89 -8.79 -6.75
CA ALA A 199 20.88 -9.30 -7.70
C ALA A 199 21.02 -8.48 -9.00
N SER A 200 19.97 -7.74 -9.40
CA SER A 200 19.92 -7.04 -10.69
C SER A 200 20.63 -5.68 -10.69
N GLY A 201 21.05 -5.17 -9.53
CA GLY A 201 21.80 -3.91 -9.41
C GLY A 201 23.33 -4.07 -9.52
N ARG A 202 24.03 -3.10 -10.11
CA ARG A 202 25.43 -2.81 -9.73
C ARG A 202 25.42 -2.64 -8.21
N ARG A 203 26.22 -3.45 -7.47
CA ARG A 203 26.32 -3.49 -5.99
C ARG A 203 25.40 -2.48 -5.29
N PRO A 204 24.19 -2.87 -4.85
CA PRO A 204 23.24 -1.94 -4.25
C PRO A 204 23.89 -1.22 -3.08
N ASP A 205 23.49 0.03 -2.87
CA ASP A 205 23.92 0.78 -1.69
C ASP A 205 23.45 0.05 -0.42
N PRO A 206 24.08 0.32 0.75
CA PRO A 206 23.77 -0.41 1.97
C PRO A 206 22.31 -0.30 2.45
N GLU A 207 21.59 0.77 2.11
CA GLU A 207 20.20 0.96 2.51
C GLU A 207 19.29 0.05 1.66
N SER A 208 19.41 0.13 0.34
CA SER A 208 18.70 -0.76 -0.59
C SER A 208 18.98 -2.24 -0.28
N ALA A 209 20.25 -2.57 -0.01
CA ALA A 209 20.65 -3.93 0.36
C ALA A 209 19.99 -4.41 1.67
N ARG A 210 19.85 -3.52 2.66
CA ARG A 210 19.18 -3.85 3.94
C ARG A 210 17.69 -4.05 3.76
N SER A 211 17.03 -3.28 2.89
CA SER A 211 15.61 -3.46 2.56
C SER A 211 15.36 -4.83 1.93
N TYR A 212 16.04 -5.17 0.84
CA TYR A 212 15.84 -6.47 0.16
C TYR A 212 16.19 -7.66 1.03
N VAL A 213 17.25 -7.56 1.85
CA VAL A 213 17.60 -8.64 2.78
C VAL A 213 16.59 -8.74 3.92
N SER A 214 16.01 -7.64 4.39
CA SER A 214 14.99 -7.67 5.45
C SER A 214 13.72 -8.36 4.97
N GLU A 215 13.22 -7.98 3.80
CA GLU A 215 12.08 -8.60 3.11
C GLU A 215 12.32 -10.10 2.91
N TYR A 216 13.43 -10.48 2.26
CA TYR A 216 13.78 -11.89 2.03
C TYR A 216 13.83 -12.70 3.33
N VAL A 217 14.47 -12.16 4.38
CA VAL A 217 14.56 -12.87 5.67
C VAL A 217 13.18 -13.04 6.28
N ALA A 218 12.34 -12.00 6.24
CA ALA A 218 10.98 -12.04 6.78
C ALA A 218 10.11 -13.11 6.07
N ASP A 219 10.16 -13.17 4.75
CA ASP A 219 9.45 -14.19 3.97
C ASP A 219 9.93 -15.61 4.25
N GLU A 220 11.24 -15.80 4.40
CA GLU A 220 11.78 -17.10 4.79
C GLU A 220 11.30 -17.52 6.19
N PHE A 221 11.10 -16.57 7.12
CA PHE A 221 10.45 -16.85 8.41
C PHE A 221 8.97 -17.22 8.27
N LEU A 222 8.20 -16.49 7.45
CA LEU A 222 6.80 -16.83 7.15
C LEU A 222 6.66 -18.23 6.55
N LEU A 223 7.64 -18.67 5.76
CA LEU A 223 7.70 -20.01 5.16
C LEU A 223 8.20 -21.12 6.11
N GLY A 224 8.52 -20.81 7.38
CA GLY A 224 9.13 -21.75 8.31
C GLY A 224 10.58 -22.12 7.98
N ARG A 225 11.23 -21.35 7.10
CA ARG A 225 12.61 -21.54 6.62
C ARG A 225 13.56 -20.47 7.17
N GLY A 226 13.27 -19.91 8.35
CA GLY A 226 14.04 -18.80 8.93
C GLY A 226 15.55 -19.03 8.96
N GLN A 227 16.03 -20.27 9.15
CA GLN A 227 17.47 -20.59 9.07
C GLN A 227 18.10 -20.29 7.70
N ALA A 228 17.37 -20.48 6.60
CA ALA A 228 17.83 -20.11 5.26
C ALA A 228 17.93 -18.59 5.12
N GLY A 229 16.94 -17.85 5.62
CA GLY A 229 16.97 -16.39 5.69
C GLY A 229 18.17 -15.88 6.50
N LEU A 230 18.41 -16.44 7.68
CA LEU A 230 19.55 -16.07 8.52
C LEU A 230 20.90 -16.36 7.85
N LYS A 231 21.02 -17.47 7.13
CA LYS A 231 22.22 -17.80 6.37
C LYS A 231 22.50 -16.75 5.30
N GLU A 232 21.48 -16.32 4.54
CA GLU A 232 21.61 -15.26 3.54
C GLU A 232 22.02 -13.94 4.21
N LEU A 233 21.34 -13.53 5.29
CA LEU A 233 21.68 -12.32 6.05
C LEU A 233 23.14 -12.31 6.52
N ASP A 234 23.62 -13.42 7.08
CA ASP A 234 25.00 -13.53 7.55
C ASP A 234 26.01 -13.57 6.39
N GLN A 235 25.67 -14.17 5.25
CA GLN A 235 26.49 -14.10 4.03
C GLN A 235 26.63 -12.67 3.51
N GLN A 236 25.54 -11.91 3.43
CA GLN A 236 25.56 -10.52 2.96
C GLN A 236 26.31 -9.61 3.94
N ARG A 237 26.20 -9.87 5.25
CA ARG A 237 27.02 -9.22 6.27
C ARG A 237 28.52 -9.44 6.03
N LEU A 238 28.94 -10.68 5.73
CA LEU A 238 30.35 -11.02 5.48
C LEU A 238 30.88 -10.43 4.18
N ARG A 239 30.03 -10.25 3.17
CA ARG A 239 30.36 -9.58 1.90
C ARG A 239 30.49 -8.06 2.03
N GLY A 240 30.13 -7.49 3.18
CA GLY A 240 30.20 -6.05 3.43
C GLY A 240 29.13 -5.22 2.72
N VAL A 241 28.14 -5.86 2.08
CA VAL A 241 27.07 -5.15 1.35
C VAL A 241 26.08 -4.46 2.28
N LEU A 242 25.97 -4.91 3.54
CA LEU A 242 25.08 -4.33 4.55
C LEU A 242 25.72 -3.16 5.32
N GLY A 243 26.82 -2.59 4.81
CA GLY A 243 27.59 -1.51 5.43
C GLY A 243 28.76 -2.00 6.28
N LYS A 244 29.32 -1.09 7.10
CA LYS A 244 30.51 -1.40 7.91
C LYS A 244 30.21 -2.51 8.93
N PRO A 245 31.21 -3.31 9.37
CA PRO A 245 30.97 -4.44 10.27
C PRO A 245 30.15 -4.11 11.54
N LYS A 246 30.38 -2.94 12.15
CA LYS A 246 29.63 -2.47 13.33
C LYS A 246 28.16 -2.17 13.00
N GLU A 247 27.91 -1.52 11.86
CA GLU A 247 26.57 -1.18 11.38
C GLU A 247 25.80 -2.44 11.00
N ALA A 248 26.41 -3.34 10.23
CA ALA A 248 25.78 -4.58 9.81
C ALA A 248 25.43 -5.51 11.00
N LYS A 249 26.26 -5.53 12.05
CA LYS A 249 25.95 -6.21 13.32
C LYS A 249 24.77 -5.57 14.05
N ALA A 250 24.68 -4.23 14.05
CA ALA A 250 23.57 -3.51 14.65
C ALA A 250 22.26 -3.73 13.88
N PHE A 251 22.31 -3.67 12.54
CA PHE A 251 21.22 -3.97 11.64
C PHE A 251 20.65 -5.38 11.89
N ARG A 252 21.50 -6.42 11.88
CA ARG A 252 21.09 -7.81 12.16
C ARG A 252 20.30 -7.93 13.47
N ARG A 253 20.78 -7.30 14.55
CA ARG A 253 20.06 -7.32 15.85
C ARG A 253 18.75 -6.57 15.78
N SER A 254 18.71 -5.44 15.07
CA SER A 254 17.48 -4.65 14.91
C SER A 254 16.41 -5.42 14.14
N LEU A 255 16.78 -5.97 12.98
CA LEU A 255 15.90 -6.79 12.15
C LEU A 255 15.32 -7.97 12.93
N LEU A 256 16.17 -8.73 13.63
CA LEU A 256 15.70 -9.87 14.42
C LEU A 256 14.71 -9.51 15.52
N ARG A 257 14.88 -8.34 16.16
CA ARG A 257 13.91 -7.85 17.16
C ARG A 257 12.62 -7.39 16.51
N LYS A 258 12.68 -6.76 15.34
CA LYS A 258 11.47 -6.38 14.57
C LYS A 258 10.67 -7.63 14.19
N LEU A 259 11.35 -8.65 13.65
CA LEU A 259 10.72 -9.91 13.23
C LEU A 259 10.03 -10.64 14.39
N ASP A 260 10.67 -10.68 15.57
CA ASP A 260 10.09 -11.23 16.79
C ASP A 260 8.87 -10.42 17.25
N ARG A 261 9.02 -9.09 17.35
CA ARG A 261 7.95 -8.16 17.76
C ARG A 261 6.71 -8.23 16.87
N PHE A 262 6.88 -8.44 15.56
CA PHE A 262 5.79 -8.43 14.59
C PHE A 262 5.34 -9.84 14.17
N GLY A 263 5.77 -10.88 14.91
CA GLY A 263 5.24 -12.23 14.79
C GLY A 263 5.70 -13.01 13.55
N TYR A 264 6.88 -12.69 13.01
CA TYR A 264 7.51 -13.48 11.95
C TYR A 264 8.24 -14.70 12.52
N ARG A 265 8.91 -14.51 13.66
CA ARG A 265 9.77 -15.49 14.33
C ARG A 265 9.08 -16.13 15.53
#